data_AF-A0A833L7G7-F1
#
_entry.id   AF-A0A833L7G7-F1
#
_cell.length_a   1.000
_cell.length_b   1.000
_cell.length_c   1.000
_cell.angle_alpha   90.00
_cell.angle_beta   90.00
_cell.angle_gamma   90.00
#
_symmetry.space_group_name_H-M   'P 1'
#
loop_
_entity.id
_entity.type
_entity.pdbx_description
1 polymer ?
#
loop_
_entity_poly.entity_id
_entity_poly.type
_entity_poly.pdbx_seq_one_letter_code
_entity_poly.pdbx_strand_id
1 'polypeptide(L)'
;MKDFWLAPFVVALRLPILAQEAQNIASGKMPANGGGESKRMVTEKIDAVNDGILDACIEATRLQMELGMLMMTGNAAGFVRAAKAAPQRIAHAATAPGNKTVRNNARRLAPF
;
A
#
# COMPACT_ATOMS: atom_id res chain seq x y z
N MET A 1 -12.98 8.81 -6.71
CA MET A 1 -12.39 10.12 -7.05
C MET A 1 -11.63 10.79 -5.90
N LYS A 2 -12.04 10.66 -4.62
CA LYS A 2 -11.31 11.28 -3.48
C LYS A 2 -9.86 10.78 -3.29
N ASP A 3 -9.59 9.49 -3.57
CA ASP A 3 -8.25 8.91 -3.36
C ASP A 3 -7.24 9.22 -4.47
N PHE A 4 -7.67 9.64 -5.67
CA PHE A 4 -6.77 9.87 -6.81
C PHE A 4 -5.79 11.03 -6.56
N TRP A 5 -6.29 12.12 -5.96
CA TRP A 5 -5.49 13.31 -5.65
C TRP A 5 -4.69 13.20 -4.35
N LEU A 6 -4.93 12.14 -3.58
CA LEU A 6 -4.36 11.95 -2.26
C LEU A 6 -2.84 11.71 -2.31
N ALA A 7 -2.38 10.89 -3.28
CA ALA A 7 -0.96 10.61 -3.43
C ALA A 7 -0.15 11.85 -3.87
N PRO A 8 -0.54 12.60 -4.92
CA PRO A 8 0.10 13.88 -5.25
C PRO A 8 0.11 14.88 -4.08
N PHE A 9 -0.97 14.94 -3.31
CA PHE A 9 -1.07 15.82 -2.14
C PHE A 9 -0.08 15.45 -1.03
N VAL A 10 0.02 14.15 -0.69
CA VAL A 10 1.02 13.65 0.28
C VAL A 10 2.44 13.95 -0.20
N VAL A 11 2.73 13.79 -1.49
CA VAL A 11 4.05 14.13 -2.05
C VAL A 11 4.33 15.62 -1.90
N ALA A 12 3.38 16.48 -2.24
CA ALA A 12 3.54 17.93 -2.11
C ALA A 12 3.86 18.36 -0.67
N LEU A 13 3.18 17.77 0.33
CA LEU A 13 3.42 18.06 1.74
C LEU A 13 4.78 17.53 2.26
N ARG A 14 5.34 16.48 1.63
CA ARG A 14 6.64 15.91 1.99
C ARG A 14 7.83 16.70 1.46
N LEU A 15 7.69 17.33 0.29
CA LEU A 15 8.78 18.06 -0.37
C LEU A 15 9.48 19.10 0.51
N PRO A 16 8.79 20.01 1.23
CA PRO A 16 9.48 21.00 2.07
C PRO A 16 10.22 20.35 3.25
N ILE A 17 9.66 19.29 3.84
CA ILE A 17 10.29 18.55 4.94
C ILE A 17 11.58 17.89 4.46
N LEU A 18 11.54 17.25 3.30
CA LEU A 18 12.72 16.63 2.68
C LEU A 18 13.77 17.66 2.26
N ALA A 19 13.35 18.83 1.78
CA ALA A 19 14.27 19.92 1.44
C ALA A 19 15.01 20.43 2.68
N GLN A 20 14.29 20.62 3.79
CA GLN A 20 14.88 21.00 5.07
C GLN A 20 15.81 19.90 5.63
N GLU A 21 15.41 18.63 5.51
CA GLU A 21 16.24 17.48 5.88
C GLU A 21 17.55 17.46 5.07
N ALA A 22 17.47 17.65 3.75
CA ALA A 22 18.64 17.70 2.87
C ALA A 22 19.60 18.85 3.22
N GLN A 23 19.06 20.04 3.54
CA GLN A 23 19.85 21.20 3.99
C GLN A 23 20.55 20.93 5.34
N ASN A 24 19.87 20.27 6.27
CA ASN A 24 20.46 19.91 7.56
C ASN A 24 21.61 18.91 7.40
N ILE A 25 21.42 17.88 6.55
CA ILE A 25 22.47 16.91 6.23
C ILE A 25 23.68 17.61 5.57
N ALA A 26 23.45 18.49 4.59
CA ALA A 26 24.52 19.22 3.89
C ALA A 26 25.31 20.16 4.83
N SER A 27 24.68 20.67 5.89
CA SER A 27 25.32 21.52 6.90
C SER A 27 25.95 20.75 8.07
N GLY A 28 26.02 19.41 7.98
CA GLY A 28 26.61 18.56 9.02
C GLY A 28 25.73 18.40 10.27
N LYS A 29 24.51 18.93 10.26
CA LYS A 29 23.54 18.77 11.35
C LYS A 29 22.77 17.47 11.14
N MET A 30 23.24 16.38 11.76
CA MET A 30 22.44 15.16 11.81
C MET A 30 21.18 15.36 12.68
N PRO A 31 20.03 14.80 12.29
CA PRO A 31 18.81 14.87 13.09
C PRO A 31 19.03 14.20 14.45
N ALA A 32 18.80 14.96 15.52
CA ALA A 32 19.18 14.58 16.88
C ALA A 32 18.32 13.46 17.50
N ASN A 33 17.09 13.23 17.02
CA ASN A 33 16.18 12.24 17.60
C ASN A 33 15.19 11.72 16.55
N GLY A 34 15.24 10.42 16.25
CA GLY A 34 14.29 9.76 15.34
C GLY A 34 14.60 10.01 13.87
N GLY A 35 14.81 8.93 13.10
CA GLY A 35 15.26 8.99 11.71
C GLY A 35 14.44 9.94 10.84
N GLY A 36 15.12 10.62 9.91
CA GLY A 36 14.53 11.62 9.03
C GLY A 36 13.34 11.12 8.19
N GLU A 37 12.59 12.05 7.63
CA GLU A 37 11.40 11.77 6.82
C GLU A 37 11.76 10.85 5.64
N SER A 38 12.97 10.98 5.09
CA SER A 38 13.51 10.07 4.06
C SER A 38 13.53 8.60 4.52
N LYS A 39 14.05 8.31 5.71
CA LYS A 39 14.09 6.96 6.29
C LYS A 39 12.69 6.44 6.55
N ARG A 40 11.81 7.29 7.08
CA ARG A 40 10.41 6.92 7.34
C ARG A 40 9.67 6.54 6.07
N MET A 41 9.88 7.28 4.98
CA MET A 41 9.30 6.96 3.67
C MET A 41 9.74 5.58 3.16
N VAL A 42 11.00 5.20 3.37
CA VAL A 42 11.50 3.88 2.98
C VAL A 42 10.85 2.79 3.83
N THR A 43 10.77 2.98 5.15
CA THR A 43 10.09 2.04 6.05
C THR A 43 8.62 1.85 5.65
N GLU A 44 7.89 2.93 5.41
CA GLU A 44 6.49 2.87 4.97
C GLU A 44 6.31 2.12 3.64
N LYS A 45 7.27 2.22 2.72
CA LYS A 45 7.22 1.47 1.45
C LYS A 45 7.44 -0.03 1.68
N ILE A 46 8.40 -0.39 2.54
CA ILE A 46 8.68 -1.79 2.88
C ILE A 46 7.48 -2.40 3.60
N ASP A 47 6.92 -1.69 4.58
CA ASP A 47 5.73 -2.14 5.31
C ASP A 47 4.54 -2.32 4.37
N ALA A 48 4.29 -1.37 3.46
CA ALA A 48 3.21 -1.47 2.48
C ALA A 48 3.40 -2.65 1.51
N VAL A 49 4.64 -3.00 1.15
CA VAL A 49 4.94 -4.19 0.33
C VAL A 49 4.66 -5.46 1.11
N ASN A 50 5.12 -5.55 2.37
CA ASN A 50 4.87 -6.70 3.23
C ASN A 50 3.38 -6.93 3.46
N ASP A 51 2.63 -5.87 3.78
CA ASP A 51 1.17 -5.91 3.90
C ASP A 51 0.52 -6.35 2.59
N GLY A 52 1.01 -5.86 1.45
CA GLY A 52 0.51 -6.23 0.12
C GLY A 52 0.70 -7.71 -0.19
N ILE A 53 1.86 -8.28 0.17
CA ILE A 53 2.12 -9.72 0.02
C ILE A 53 1.18 -10.53 0.92
N LEU A 54 1.00 -10.11 2.18
CA LEU A 54 0.10 -10.79 3.11
C LEU A 54 -1.36 -10.75 2.62
N ASP A 55 -1.87 -9.60 2.21
CA ASP A 55 -3.22 -9.45 1.67
C ASP A 55 -3.42 -10.26 0.38
N ALA A 56 -2.40 -10.33 -0.48
CA ALA A 56 -2.40 -11.18 -1.68
C ALA A 56 -2.47 -12.67 -1.34
N CYS A 57 -1.69 -13.12 -0.36
CA CYS A 57 -1.72 -14.51 0.12
C CYS A 57 -3.08 -14.87 0.71
N ILE A 58 -3.67 -14.00 1.53
CA ILE A 58 -5.01 -14.19 2.11
C ILE A 58 -6.05 -14.32 0.99
N GLU A 59 -6.01 -13.44 -0.01
CA GLU A 59 -6.95 -13.49 -1.13
C GLU A 59 -6.75 -14.74 -2.00
N ALA A 60 -5.51 -15.17 -2.22
CA ALA A 60 -5.21 -16.42 -2.92
C ALA A 60 -5.79 -17.64 -2.18
N THR A 61 -5.65 -17.69 -0.85
CA THR A 61 -6.25 -18.76 -0.04
C THR A 61 -7.77 -18.74 -0.10
N ARG A 62 -8.42 -17.56 -0.07
CA ARG A 62 -9.87 -17.44 -0.24
C ARG A 62 -10.32 -17.94 -1.62
N LEU A 63 -9.61 -17.56 -2.67
CA LEU A 63 -9.89 -18.01 -4.03
C LEU A 63 -9.74 -19.54 -4.15
N GLN A 64 -8.74 -20.13 -3.51
CA GLN A 64 -8.56 -21.58 -3.51
C GLN A 64 -9.74 -22.29 -2.85
N MET A 65 -10.24 -21.79 -1.71
CA MET A 65 -11.43 -22.34 -1.06
C MET A 65 -12.70 -22.16 -1.92
N GLU A 66 -12.88 -20.99 -2.53
CA GLU A 66 -14.01 -20.69 -3.42
C GLU A 66 -14.02 -21.63 -4.63
N LEU A 67 -12.87 -21.79 -5.30
CA LEU A 67 -12.73 -22.70 -6.44
C LEU A 67 -12.94 -24.16 -6.04
N GLY A 68 -12.44 -24.57 -4.87
CA GLY A 68 -12.69 -25.92 -4.33
C GLY A 68 -14.17 -26.20 -4.11
N MET A 69 -14.90 -25.27 -3.49
CA MET A 69 -16.36 -25.40 -3.29
C MET A 69 -17.12 -25.43 -4.63
N LEU A 70 -16.74 -24.56 -5.58
CA LEU A 70 -17.37 -24.53 -6.91
C LEU A 70 -17.13 -25.83 -7.68
N MET A 71 -15.95 -26.44 -7.52
CA MET A 71 -15.63 -27.73 -8.09
C MET A 71 -16.45 -28.86 -7.44
N MET A 72 -16.54 -28.89 -6.10
CA MET A 72 -17.32 -29.90 -5.37
C MET A 72 -18.83 -29.82 -5.66
N THR A 73 -19.35 -28.63 -5.91
CA THR A 73 -20.77 -28.40 -6.24
C THR A 73 -21.09 -28.60 -7.73
N GLY A 74 -20.09 -28.94 -8.55
CA GLY A 74 -20.27 -29.14 -9.99
C GLY A 74 -20.58 -27.86 -10.78
N ASN A 75 -20.39 -26.68 -10.18
CA ASN A 75 -20.67 -25.40 -10.81
C ASN A 75 -19.52 -24.96 -11.74
N ALA A 76 -19.43 -25.61 -12.91
CA ALA A 76 -18.38 -25.35 -13.89
C ALA A 76 -18.37 -23.90 -14.41
N ALA A 77 -19.55 -23.29 -14.60
CA ALA A 77 -19.66 -21.90 -15.06
C ALA A 77 -19.13 -20.91 -14.01
N GLY A 78 -19.47 -21.14 -12.74
CA GLY A 78 -18.95 -20.36 -11.60
C GLY A 78 -17.43 -20.52 -11.45
N PHE A 79 -16.92 -21.75 -11.56
CA PHE A 79 -15.50 -22.04 -11.48
C PHE A 79 -14.68 -21.29 -12.54
N VAL A 80 -15.08 -21.38 -13.82
CA VAL A 80 -14.35 -20.70 -14.91
C VAL A 80 -14.38 -19.17 -14.72
N ARG A 81 -15.50 -18.61 -14.25
CA ARG A 81 -15.60 -17.18 -13.96
C ARG A 81 -14.67 -16.76 -12.83
N ALA A 82 -14.68 -17.48 -11.71
CA ALA A 82 -13.82 -17.20 -10.56
C ALA A 82 -12.33 -17.34 -10.91
N ALA A 83 -11.96 -18.40 -11.65
CA ALA A 83 -10.59 -18.64 -12.08
C ALA A 83 -10.06 -17.52 -13.00
N LYS A 84 -10.90 -17.01 -13.91
CA LYS A 84 -10.52 -15.87 -14.78
C LYS A 84 -10.34 -14.56 -14.01
N ALA A 85 -11.11 -14.34 -12.95
CA ALA A 85 -11.03 -13.13 -12.12
C ALA A 85 -9.91 -13.21 -11.06
N ALA A 86 -9.38 -14.40 -10.77
CA ALA A 86 -8.40 -14.64 -9.71
C ALA A 86 -7.16 -13.74 -9.80
N PRO A 87 -6.49 -13.56 -10.96
CA PRO A 87 -5.30 -12.71 -11.05
C PRO A 87 -5.60 -11.25 -10.70
N GLN A 88 -6.74 -10.72 -11.16
CA GLN A 88 -7.14 -9.35 -10.90
C GLN A 88 -7.49 -9.12 -9.43
N ARG A 89 -8.15 -10.09 -8.79
CA ARG A 89 -8.48 -10.03 -7.36
C ARG A 89 -7.22 -10.04 -6.49
N ILE A 90 -6.26 -10.91 -6.79
CA ILE A 90 -4.98 -10.97 -6.09
C ILE A 90 -4.20 -9.66 -6.27
N ALA A 91 -4.11 -9.13 -7.50
CA ALA A 91 -3.45 -7.86 -7.77
C ALA A 91 -4.13 -6.67 -7.04
N HIS A 92 -5.46 -6.68 -6.98
CA HIS A 92 -6.22 -5.67 -6.24
C HIS A 92 -5.97 -5.77 -4.73
N ALA A 93 -5.93 -6.98 -4.16
CA ALA A 93 -5.59 -7.18 -2.76
C ALA A 93 -4.16 -6.71 -2.44
N ALA A 94 -3.20 -7.01 -3.32
CA ALA A 94 -1.80 -6.59 -3.16
C ALA A 94 -1.61 -5.06 -3.15
N THR A 95 -2.48 -4.31 -3.83
CA THR A 95 -2.37 -2.85 -3.95
C THR A 95 -3.19 -2.08 -2.91
N ALA A 96 -4.10 -2.74 -2.20
CA ALA A 96 -4.96 -2.12 -1.20
C ALA A 96 -4.21 -1.46 -0.01
N PRO A 97 -3.11 -2.03 0.51
CA PRO A 97 -2.34 -1.41 1.61
C PRO A 97 -1.74 -0.06 1.25
N GLY A 98 -1.27 0.12 0.00
CA GLY A 98 -0.74 1.39 -0.49
C GLY A 98 -1.72 2.55 -0.28
N ASN A 99 -3.01 2.31 -0.53
CA ASN A 99 -4.05 3.33 -0.32
C ASN A 99 -4.30 3.65 1.17
N LYS A 100 -4.15 2.68 2.08
CA LYS A 100 -4.26 2.91 3.53
C LYS A 100 -3.10 3.79 4.02
N THR A 101 -1.87 3.48 3.60
CA THR A 101 -0.66 4.22 3.98
C THR A 101 -0.72 5.66 3.48
N VAL A 102 -1.14 5.90 2.24
CA VAL A 102 -1.28 7.27 1.70
C VAL A 102 -2.34 8.07 2.48
N ARG A 103 -3.46 7.45 2.89
CA ARG A 103 -4.48 8.12 3.73
C ARG A 103 -3.95 8.47 5.12
N ASN A 104 -3.22 7.58 5.75
CA ASN A 104 -2.60 7.84 7.06
C ASN A 104 -1.57 8.98 6.95
N ASN A 105 -0.79 9.00 5.88
CA ASN A 105 0.16 10.08 5.61
C ASN A 105 -0.52 11.41 5.34
N ALA A 106 -1.62 11.43 4.58
CA ALA A 106 -2.39 12.65 4.36
C ALA A 106 -2.89 13.24 5.68
N ARG A 107 -3.39 12.41 6.60
CA ARG A 107 -3.82 12.83 7.95
C ARG A 107 -2.67 13.35 8.81
N ARG A 108 -1.49 12.74 8.73
CA ARG A 108 -0.32 13.18 9.51
C ARG A 108 0.24 14.50 9.01
N LEU A 109 0.29 14.66 7.69
CA LEU A 109 0.98 15.79 7.04
C LEU A 109 0.09 17.01 6.82
N ALA A 110 -1.24 16.84 6.80
CA ALA A 110 -2.18 17.93 6.71
C ALA A 110 -2.66 18.32 8.13
N PRO A 111 -2.23 19.47 8.68
CA PRO A 111 -2.53 19.87 10.06
C PRO A 111 -3.92 20.54 10.21
N PHE A 112 -4.97 19.95 9.63
CA PHE A 112 -6.35 20.44 9.76
C PHE A 112 -7.20 19.47 10.58
#